data_AF-A0A4E0QSB9-F1
#
_entry.id   AF-A0A4E0QSB9-F1
#
_cell.length_a   1.000
_cell.length_b   1.000
_cell.length_c   1.000
_cell.angle_alpha   90.00
_cell.angle_beta   90.00
_cell.angle_gamma   90.00
#
_symmetry.space_group_name_H-M   'P 1'
#
loop_
_entity.id
_entity.type
_entity.pdbx_description
1 polymer ?
#
loop_
_entity_poly.entity_id
_entity_poly.type
_entity_poly.pdbx_seq_one_letter_code
_entity_poly.pdbx_strand_id
1 'polypeptide(L)'
;MKLFKLFITTLSLVLAGFAQAQFTIDFTDTSGFGTDSEVVQINNIRVDTEVPNPFGPLKIITVYYDVGFQFDKETLHLVPVVIDPPGLNCANFSVLVNHAVTGENLADINVTVDDVSATTNETGIASFSELSEGVKAVVVNHTNFISASRNVDLVCGDNPQLSVALTPILSSKEVRVILTWGEEPRDLDAHMTGPAPGQPEGDINEADRFHVYWEHKNAGEGVAVLDVDDRFSYGPETVTITPPTDSEQFRPGTYRFSVYHFLGTGTLADNAVVVLNIGNQPSRTFSPPKENQESLLGENDVWTVFEMEVIEDGSISIKEIGTYNQGNDPKTVRSAKSHTDSLDKFYP
;
A
#
# COMPACT_ATOMS: atom_id res chain seq x y z
N MET A 1 -17.82 10.92 -87.29
CA MET A 1 -17.64 9.45 -87.19
C MET A 1 -17.58 9.12 -85.70
N LYS A 2 -18.59 8.38 -85.22
CA LYS A 2 -18.75 7.59 -83.98
C LYS A 2 -17.84 7.92 -82.76
N LEU A 3 -18.41 8.41 -81.66
CA LEU A 3 -18.86 7.63 -80.49
C LEU A 3 -17.76 6.80 -79.82
N PHE A 4 -17.42 7.13 -78.57
CA PHE A 4 -17.46 6.14 -77.48
C PHE A 4 -17.65 6.85 -76.12
N LYS A 5 -18.77 6.52 -75.47
CA LYS A 5 -19.00 6.77 -74.03
C LYS A 5 -18.20 5.73 -73.26
N LEU A 6 -17.54 6.12 -72.17
CA LEU A 6 -17.24 5.20 -71.08
C LEU A 6 -17.72 5.82 -69.77
N PHE A 7 -18.77 5.21 -69.23
CA PHE A 7 -19.23 5.38 -67.86
C PHE A 7 -18.19 4.69 -66.96
N ILE A 8 -17.62 5.40 -65.98
CA ILE A 8 -17.02 4.79 -64.79
C ILE A 8 -17.66 5.46 -63.57
N THR A 9 -18.42 4.64 -62.86
CA THR A 9 -19.00 4.85 -61.54
C THR A 9 -17.93 4.96 -60.46
N THR A 10 -18.03 6.04 -59.67
CA THR A 10 -17.74 6.18 -58.22
C THR A 10 -16.65 5.31 -57.58
N LEU A 11 -15.61 5.97 -57.07
CA LEU A 11 -15.11 5.69 -55.72
C LEU A 11 -14.70 7.00 -55.05
N SER A 12 -15.61 7.55 -54.25
CA SER A 12 -15.31 8.64 -53.32
C SER A 12 -14.37 8.10 -52.24
N LEU A 13 -13.07 8.37 -52.39
CA LEU A 13 -12.12 8.17 -51.31
C LEU A 13 -12.28 9.35 -50.35
N VAL A 14 -13.13 9.19 -49.33
CA VAL A 14 -13.15 10.08 -48.18
C VAL A 14 -11.84 9.81 -47.44
N LEU A 15 -10.81 10.63 -47.70
CA LEU A 15 -9.72 10.78 -46.75
C LEU A 15 -10.34 11.36 -45.48
N ALA A 16 -10.62 10.51 -44.50
CA ALA A 16 -10.80 10.94 -43.13
C ALA A 16 -9.44 11.49 -42.68
N GLY A 17 -9.27 12.81 -42.77
CA GLY A 17 -8.17 13.47 -42.10
C GLY A 17 -8.31 13.19 -40.61
N PHE A 18 -7.29 12.60 -40.00
CA PHE A 18 -7.18 12.56 -38.54
C PHE A 18 -7.09 14.00 -38.05
N ALA A 19 -8.21 14.57 -37.61
CA ALA A 19 -8.22 15.84 -36.93
C ALA A 19 -7.52 15.64 -35.57
N GLN A 20 -6.28 16.10 -35.47
CA GLN A 20 -5.60 16.20 -34.17
C GLN A 20 -6.29 17.31 -33.38
N ALA A 21 -6.59 17.07 -32.09
CA ALA A 21 -7.06 18.13 -31.22
C ALA A 21 -5.99 19.22 -31.14
N GLN A 22 -6.36 20.47 -31.41
CA GLN A 22 -5.48 21.61 -31.27
C GLN A 22 -5.65 22.18 -29.86
N PHE A 23 -4.53 22.42 -29.18
CA PHE A 23 -4.51 23.09 -27.87
C PHE A 23 -4.06 24.53 -28.05
N THR A 24 -4.77 25.47 -27.41
CA THR A 24 -4.35 26.85 -27.26
C THR A 24 -4.15 27.14 -25.79
N ILE A 25 -2.96 27.61 -25.42
CA ILE A 25 -2.65 28.06 -24.05
C ILE A 25 -2.61 29.59 -24.08
N ASP A 26 -3.43 30.24 -23.26
CA ASP A 26 -3.60 31.68 -23.19
C ASP A 26 -3.25 32.19 -21.78
N PHE A 27 -2.32 33.15 -21.75
CA PHE A 27 -1.84 33.81 -20.54
C PHE A 27 -2.38 35.24 -20.37
N THR A 28 -3.28 35.71 -21.24
CA THR A 28 -3.73 37.11 -21.33
C THR A 28 -4.29 37.63 -20.01
N ASP A 29 -5.03 36.81 -19.28
CA ASP A 29 -5.67 37.16 -17.99
C ASP A 29 -4.97 36.49 -16.80
N THR A 30 -3.70 36.12 -16.93
CA THR A 30 -2.95 35.46 -15.85
C THR A 30 -2.37 36.46 -14.86
N SER A 31 -2.20 36.01 -13.61
CA SER A 31 -1.49 36.77 -12.57
C SER A 31 -0.44 35.89 -11.92
N GLY A 32 0.77 36.44 -11.71
CA GLY A 32 1.89 35.69 -11.13
C GLY A 32 2.45 36.34 -9.87
N PHE A 33 2.76 35.54 -8.84
CA PHE A 33 3.42 36.00 -7.62
C PHE A 33 4.36 34.93 -7.06
N GLY A 34 5.46 35.36 -6.43
CA GLY A 34 6.35 34.44 -5.71
C GLY A 34 5.68 33.95 -4.42
N THR A 35 5.69 32.65 -4.17
CA THR A 35 5.19 32.05 -2.92
C THR A 35 6.29 31.84 -1.90
N ASP A 36 7.53 31.64 -2.36
CA ASP A 36 8.74 31.55 -1.55
C ASP A 36 9.98 31.94 -2.40
N SER A 37 11.18 31.54 -1.97
CA SER A 37 12.44 31.86 -2.64
C SER A 37 12.70 31.08 -3.93
N GLU A 38 11.91 30.05 -4.23
CA GLU A 38 12.14 29.11 -5.33
C GLU A 38 10.93 28.97 -6.26
N VAL A 39 9.71 29.26 -5.77
CA VAL A 39 8.46 29.02 -6.50
C VAL A 39 7.75 30.33 -6.87
N VAL A 40 7.32 30.38 -8.14
CA VAL A 40 6.43 31.41 -8.70
C VAL A 40 5.08 30.77 -9.01
N GLN A 41 4.04 31.19 -8.32
CA GLN A 41 2.66 30.83 -8.64
C GLN A 41 2.16 31.66 -9.84
N ILE A 42 1.57 31.01 -10.84
CA ILE A 42 0.88 31.65 -11.97
C ILE A 42 -0.57 31.15 -12.00
N ASN A 43 -1.51 32.06 -11.81
CA ASN A 43 -2.94 31.75 -11.78
C ASN A 43 -3.63 32.10 -13.08
N ASN A 44 -4.77 31.44 -13.33
CA ASN A 44 -5.72 31.70 -14.41
C ASN A 44 -5.17 31.42 -15.82
N ILE A 45 -4.32 30.40 -15.98
CA ILE A 45 -3.82 29.95 -17.28
C ILE A 45 -4.96 29.26 -18.02
N ARG A 46 -5.43 29.84 -19.12
CA ARG A 46 -6.53 29.25 -19.90
C ARG A 46 -5.98 28.26 -20.92
N VAL A 47 -6.51 27.05 -20.94
CA VAL A 47 -6.22 26.05 -21.97
C VAL A 47 -7.50 25.68 -22.70
N ASP A 48 -7.53 25.99 -23.99
CA ASP A 48 -8.62 25.67 -24.90
C ASP A 48 -8.25 24.43 -25.72
N THR A 49 -9.04 23.37 -25.62
CA THR A 49 -8.90 22.15 -26.42
C THR A 49 -10.00 22.10 -27.47
N GLU A 50 -9.60 22.10 -28.74
CA GLU A 50 -10.53 21.90 -29.85
C GLU A 50 -10.83 20.40 -30.02
N VAL A 51 -12.06 20.00 -29.70
CA VAL A 51 -12.55 18.64 -29.92
C VAL A 51 -13.30 18.58 -31.25
N PRO A 52 -12.79 17.82 -32.23
CA PRO A 52 -13.47 17.64 -33.52
C PRO A 52 -14.84 16.97 -33.32
N ASN A 53 -15.90 17.63 -33.77
CA ASN A 53 -17.24 17.05 -33.80
C ASN A 53 -17.55 16.57 -35.23
N PRO A 54 -17.62 15.25 -35.49
CA PRO A 54 -17.83 14.73 -36.84
C PRO A 54 -19.24 15.04 -37.41
N PHE A 55 -20.17 15.52 -36.59
CA PHE A 55 -21.56 15.79 -36.99
C PHE A 55 -22.06 17.18 -36.59
N GLY A 56 -21.17 18.12 -36.24
CA GLY A 56 -21.54 19.46 -35.81
C GLY A 56 -20.37 20.45 -35.78
N PRO A 57 -20.57 21.68 -35.30
CA PRO A 57 -19.47 22.65 -35.16
C PRO A 57 -18.42 22.16 -34.17
N LEU A 58 -17.19 22.66 -34.31
CA LEU A 58 -16.09 22.42 -33.37
C LEU A 58 -16.54 22.70 -31.93
N LYS A 59 -16.22 21.78 -31.01
CA LYS A 59 -16.47 21.97 -29.59
C LYS A 59 -15.17 22.40 -28.93
N ILE A 60 -15.14 23.58 -28.33
CA ILE A 60 -14.01 24.05 -27.55
C ILE A 60 -14.28 23.71 -26.08
N ILE A 61 -13.34 23.00 -25.44
CA ILE A 61 -13.32 22.78 -24.00
C ILE A 61 -12.29 23.71 -23.41
N THR A 62 -12.72 24.59 -22.51
CA THR A 62 -11.87 25.56 -21.83
C THR A 62 -11.66 25.12 -20.38
N VAL A 63 -10.40 25.01 -19.96
CA VAL A 63 -10.00 24.72 -18.58
C VAL A 63 -9.04 25.81 -18.10
N TYR A 64 -9.12 26.18 -16.83
CA TYR A 64 -8.20 27.13 -16.21
C TYR A 64 -7.31 26.40 -15.22
N TYR A 65 -6.02 26.72 -15.24
CA TYR A 65 -5.02 26.17 -14.35
C TYR A 65 -4.39 27.29 -13.53
N ASP A 66 -4.22 27.01 -12.24
CA ASP A 66 -3.30 27.72 -11.37
C ASP A 66 -2.10 26.80 -11.20
N VAL A 67 -0.88 27.24 -11.49
CA VAL A 67 0.33 26.40 -11.53
C VAL A 67 1.49 27.11 -10.84
N GLY A 68 2.12 26.42 -9.88
CA GLY A 68 3.40 26.84 -9.31
C GLY A 68 4.55 26.42 -10.23
N PHE A 69 5.57 27.26 -10.37
CA PHE A 69 6.76 26.95 -11.15
C PHE A 69 8.01 27.17 -10.31
N GLN A 70 8.88 26.17 -10.24
CA GLN A 70 10.23 26.33 -9.72
C GLN A 70 11.13 26.89 -10.83
N PHE A 71 11.96 27.88 -10.52
CA PHE A 71 12.93 28.40 -11.48
C PHE A 71 14.21 27.56 -11.45
N ASP A 72 14.43 26.76 -12.49
CA ASP A 72 15.69 26.07 -12.72
C ASP A 72 16.75 27.08 -13.14
N LYS A 73 17.70 27.34 -12.25
CA LYS A 73 18.77 28.34 -12.44
C LYS A 73 19.87 27.87 -13.39
N GLU A 74 20.00 26.56 -13.61
CA GLU A 74 21.01 26.01 -14.51
C GLU A 74 20.56 26.13 -15.96
N THR A 75 19.29 25.83 -16.23
CA THR A 75 18.72 25.87 -17.59
C THR A 75 17.92 27.13 -17.89
N LEU A 76 17.67 27.97 -16.87
CA LEU A 76 16.86 29.20 -16.94
C LEU A 76 15.40 28.95 -17.38
N HIS A 77 14.85 27.78 -17.03
CA HIS A 77 13.47 27.43 -17.31
C HIS A 77 12.59 27.51 -16.06
N LEU A 78 11.30 27.78 -16.27
CA LEU A 78 10.27 27.53 -15.29
C LEU A 78 9.84 26.07 -15.39
N VAL A 79 10.11 25.30 -14.34
CA VAL A 79 9.70 23.90 -14.20
C VAL A 79 8.41 23.89 -13.40
N PRO A 80 7.28 23.41 -13.95
CA PRO A 80 6.05 23.35 -13.16
C PRO A 80 6.28 22.48 -11.92
N VAL A 81 6.03 23.06 -10.76
CA VAL A 81 5.78 22.31 -9.53
C VAL A 81 4.50 21.54 -9.82
N VAL A 82 4.58 20.22 -9.83
CA VAL A 82 3.46 19.34 -10.16
C VAL A 82 2.26 19.74 -9.29
N ILE A 83 1.30 20.43 -9.89
CA ILE A 83 -0.06 20.49 -9.38
C ILE A 83 -0.75 19.43 -10.21
N ASP A 84 -1.11 18.32 -9.55
CA ASP A 84 -2.00 17.37 -10.18
C ASP A 84 -3.17 18.16 -10.76
N PRO A 85 -3.55 17.94 -12.04
CA PRO A 85 -4.85 18.43 -12.51
C PRO A 85 -5.90 18.02 -11.47
N PRO A 86 -7.04 18.75 -11.30
CA PRO A 86 -8.12 18.22 -10.49
C PRO A 86 -8.40 16.81 -11.01
N GLY A 87 -8.01 15.81 -10.23
CA GLY A 87 -7.84 14.46 -10.74
C GLY A 87 -9.10 14.06 -11.45
N LEU A 88 -9.00 13.53 -12.67
CA LEU A 88 -10.19 13.16 -13.41
C LEU A 88 -10.98 12.18 -12.51
N ASN A 89 -12.23 12.49 -12.21
CA ASN A 89 -13.10 11.66 -11.37
C ASN A 89 -13.49 10.40 -12.17
N CYS A 90 -12.56 9.45 -12.28
CA CYS A 90 -12.70 8.24 -13.08
C CYS A 90 -12.10 7.00 -12.43
N ALA A 91 -11.51 7.11 -11.24
CA ALA A 91 -11.03 5.95 -10.53
C ALA A 91 -12.18 5.25 -9.81
N ASN A 92 -12.22 3.93 -9.96
CA ASN A 92 -13.03 3.06 -9.13
C ASN A 92 -12.12 2.37 -8.12
N PHE A 93 -12.63 2.11 -6.93
CA PHE A 93 -11.82 1.54 -5.86
C PHE A 93 -12.69 0.70 -4.95
N SER A 94 -12.12 -0.37 -4.39
CA SER A 94 -12.80 -1.15 -3.36
C SER A 94 -11.88 -1.42 -2.18
N VAL A 95 -12.47 -1.49 -1.00
CA VAL A 95 -11.79 -1.84 0.24
C VAL A 95 -12.44 -3.09 0.80
N LEU A 96 -11.67 -4.17 0.90
CA LEU A 96 -12.03 -5.38 1.62
C LEU A 96 -11.60 -5.21 3.09
N VAL A 97 -12.52 -5.43 4.02
CA VAL A 97 -12.27 -5.31 5.46
C VAL A 97 -12.52 -6.63 6.17
N ASN A 98 -11.50 -7.09 6.90
CA ASN A 98 -11.51 -8.35 7.65
C ASN A 98 -11.25 -8.13 9.14
N HIS A 99 -11.67 -9.08 9.95
CA HIS A 99 -11.32 -9.16 11.36
C HIS A 99 -9.93 -9.78 11.51
N ALA A 100 -8.96 -9.04 12.05
CA ALA A 100 -7.57 -9.49 12.09
C ALA A 100 -7.34 -10.81 12.85
N VAL A 101 -8.19 -11.15 13.82
CA VAL A 101 -8.02 -12.39 14.62
C VAL A 101 -8.79 -13.59 14.06
N THR A 102 -9.90 -13.36 13.35
CA THR A 102 -10.78 -14.46 12.92
C THR A 102 -10.74 -14.68 11.42
N GLY A 103 -10.20 -13.72 10.66
CA GLY A 103 -10.20 -13.70 9.20
C GLY A 103 -11.56 -13.35 8.60
N GLU A 104 -12.62 -13.28 9.42
CA GLU A 104 -13.98 -13.07 8.93
C GLU A 104 -14.15 -11.69 8.29
N ASN A 105 -14.86 -11.64 7.17
CA ASN A 105 -15.26 -10.38 6.52
C ASN A 105 -16.15 -9.56 7.46
N LEU A 106 -15.90 -8.25 7.54
CA LEU A 106 -16.63 -7.35 8.43
C LEU A 106 -17.61 -6.47 7.65
N ALA A 107 -18.91 -6.62 7.91
CA ALA A 107 -19.97 -5.75 7.41
C ALA A 107 -20.16 -4.50 8.28
N ASP A 108 -20.82 -3.48 7.73
CA ASP A 108 -21.19 -2.23 8.40
C ASP A 108 -20.00 -1.42 8.97
N ILE A 109 -18.81 -1.59 8.39
CA ILE A 109 -17.62 -0.82 8.73
C ILE A 109 -17.58 0.47 7.90
N ASN A 110 -17.35 1.61 8.55
CA ASN A 110 -17.23 2.88 7.86
C ASN A 110 -15.83 3.02 7.22
N VAL A 111 -15.80 3.12 5.90
CA VAL A 111 -14.61 3.40 5.10
C VAL A 111 -14.75 4.79 4.49
N THR A 112 -13.74 5.63 4.66
CA THR A 112 -13.68 6.97 4.08
C THR A 112 -12.45 7.08 3.18
N VAL A 113 -12.64 7.61 1.98
CA VAL A 113 -11.57 7.96 1.03
C VAL A 113 -11.70 9.45 0.74
N ASP A 114 -10.75 10.25 1.21
CA ASP A 114 -10.86 11.72 1.30
C ASP A 114 -12.16 12.15 2.03
N ASP A 115 -13.10 12.77 1.30
CA ASP A 115 -14.39 13.25 1.82
C ASP A 115 -15.57 12.31 1.47
N VAL A 116 -15.31 11.17 0.83
CA VAL A 116 -16.34 10.21 0.41
C VAL A 116 -16.34 9.02 1.36
N SER A 117 -17.50 8.71 1.94
CA SER A 117 -17.67 7.55 2.83
C SER A 117 -18.61 6.50 2.25
N ALA A 118 -18.29 5.25 2.51
CA ALA A 118 -19.13 4.09 2.25
C ALA A 118 -19.04 3.10 3.43
N THR A 119 -20.01 2.20 3.53
CA THR A 119 -19.99 1.10 4.50
C THR A 119 -19.74 -0.23 3.81
N THR A 120 -19.03 -1.14 4.48
CA THR A 120 -18.83 -2.49 3.96
C THR A 120 -20.13 -3.29 3.92
N ASN A 121 -20.31 -4.10 2.88
CA ASN A 121 -21.44 -5.01 2.73
C ASN A 121 -21.23 -6.34 3.49
N GLU A 122 -22.13 -7.32 3.32
CA GLU A 122 -22.03 -8.66 3.94
C GLU A 122 -20.79 -9.45 3.52
N THR A 123 -20.16 -9.10 2.40
CA THR A 123 -18.89 -9.70 1.95
C THR A 123 -17.66 -8.91 2.41
N GLY A 124 -17.83 -7.92 3.28
CA GLY A 124 -16.74 -7.09 3.81
C GLY A 124 -16.24 -6.01 2.86
N ILE A 125 -16.93 -5.72 1.76
CA ILE A 125 -16.45 -4.81 0.72
C ILE A 125 -17.19 -3.47 0.78
N ALA A 126 -16.43 -2.37 0.82
CA ALA A 126 -16.90 -1.02 0.52
C ALA A 126 -16.42 -0.63 -0.89
N SER A 127 -17.32 -0.14 -1.74
CA SER A 127 -17.02 0.23 -3.13
C SER A 127 -17.19 1.73 -3.36
N PHE A 128 -16.27 2.30 -4.12
CA PHE A 128 -16.22 3.71 -4.50
C PHE A 128 -16.10 3.82 -6.03
N SER A 129 -16.71 4.87 -6.58
CA SER A 129 -16.67 5.19 -8.01
C SER A 129 -16.50 6.69 -8.20
N GLU A 130 -15.99 7.10 -9.36
CA GLU A 130 -15.78 8.51 -9.70
C GLU A 130 -14.87 9.24 -8.69
N LEU A 131 -13.92 8.52 -8.10
CA LEU A 131 -12.87 9.13 -7.29
C LEU A 131 -11.88 9.84 -8.21
N SER A 132 -11.31 10.94 -7.72
CA SER A 132 -10.17 11.57 -8.38
C SER A 132 -8.96 10.65 -8.31
N GLU A 133 -8.19 10.61 -9.40
CA GLU A 133 -6.89 9.95 -9.43
C GLU A 133 -5.87 10.61 -8.47
N GLY A 134 -4.77 9.91 -8.22
CA GLY A 134 -3.69 10.30 -7.32
C GLY A 134 -3.73 9.59 -5.97
N VAL A 135 -2.77 9.93 -5.10
CA VAL A 135 -2.61 9.31 -3.78
C VAL A 135 -3.72 9.76 -2.83
N LYS A 136 -4.57 8.81 -2.41
CA LYS A 136 -5.71 9.02 -1.53
C LYS A 136 -5.50 8.40 -0.15
N ALA A 137 -5.93 9.10 0.89
CA ALA A 137 -5.96 8.56 2.24
C ALA A 137 -7.27 7.78 2.45
N VAL A 138 -7.13 6.47 2.70
CA VAL A 138 -8.20 5.58 3.14
C VAL A 138 -8.18 5.51 4.66
N VAL A 139 -9.34 5.71 5.28
CA VAL A 139 -9.55 5.62 6.72
C VAL A 139 -10.67 4.62 6.99
N VAL A 140 -10.39 3.59 7.78
CA VAL A 140 -11.33 2.54 8.15
C VAL A 140 -11.59 2.62 9.65
N ASN A 141 -12.83 2.90 10.02
CA ASN A 141 -13.22 3.20 11.39
C ASN A 141 -14.43 2.39 11.85
N HIS A 142 -14.35 1.87 13.08
CA HIS A 142 -15.47 1.27 13.79
C HIS A 142 -15.19 1.31 15.31
N THR A 143 -16.22 1.45 16.15
CA THR A 143 -16.04 1.74 17.59
C THR A 143 -15.36 0.62 18.40
N ASN A 144 -15.38 -0.60 17.89
CA ASN A 144 -14.86 -1.79 18.59
C ASN A 144 -13.44 -2.17 18.14
N PHE A 145 -12.87 -1.43 17.19
CA PHE A 145 -11.59 -1.73 16.57
C PHE A 145 -10.66 -0.53 16.65
N ILE A 146 -9.36 -0.78 16.55
CA ILE A 146 -8.36 0.26 16.31
C ILE A 146 -8.55 0.76 14.88
N SER A 147 -8.74 2.07 14.74
CA SER A 147 -8.80 2.76 13.45
C SER A 147 -7.58 2.48 12.60
N ALA A 148 -7.79 2.14 11.33
CA ALA A 148 -6.73 1.90 10.37
C ALA A 148 -6.71 3.00 9.31
N SER A 149 -5.52 3.36 8.84
CA SER A 149 -5.36 4.26 7.70
C SER A 149 -4.25 3.79 6.76
N ARG A 150 -4.48 4.00 5.47
CA ARG A 150 -3.59 3.62 4.36
C ARG A 150 -3.66 4.65 3.25
N ASN A 151 -2.55 4.86 2.58
CA ASN A 151 -2.55 5.59 1.31
C ASN A 151 -2.67 4.58 0.16
N VAL A 152 -3.43 4.95 -0.86
CA VAL A 152 -3.54 4.20 -2.13
C VAL A 152 -3.37 5.18 -3.28
N ASP A 153 -2.59 4.82 -4.29
CA ASP A 153 -2.51 5.61 -5.52
C ASP A 153 -3.61 5.16 -6.48
N LEU A 154 -4.57 6.05 -6.75
CA LEU A 154 -5.70 5.75 -7.63
C LEU A 154 -5.37 6.19 -9.04
N VAL A 155 -5.48 5.26 -9.99
CA VAL A 155 -5.28 5.53 -11.41
C VAL A 155 -6.59 5.32 -12.16
N CYS A 156 -6.90 6.22 -13.09
CA CYS A 156 -8.12 6.11 -13.86
C CYS A 156 -8.13 4.92 -14.81
N GLY A 157 -9.28 4.24 -14.87
CA GLY A 157 -9.45 3.01 -15.65
C GLY A 157 -9.06 1.75 -14.89
N ASP A 158 -8.29 1.88 -13.81
CA ASP A 158 -8.01 0.78 -12.89
C ASP A 158 -9.15 0.59 -11.88
N ASN A 159 -9.18 -0.58 -11.26
CA ASN A 159 -10.14 -0.93 -10.22
C ASN A 159 -9.42 -1.63 -9.05
N PRO A 160 -8.44 -0.97 -8.40
CA PRO A 160 -7.68 -1.61 -7.34
C PRO A 160 -8.59 -2.01 -6.17
N GLN A 161 -8.17 -3.08 -5.49
CA GLN A 161 -8.75 -3.49 -4.22
C GLN A 161 -7.69 -3.40 -3.13
N LEU A 162 -8.01 -2.69 -2.05
CA LEU A 162 -7.17 -2.64 -0.84
C LEU A 162 -7.74 -3.56 0.21
N SER A 163 -6.89 -4.39 0.82
CA SER A 163 -7.26 -5.18 1.99
C SER A 163 -6.86 -4.47 3.28
N VAL A 164 -7.78 -4.43 4.25
CA VAL A 164 -7.54 -3.86 5.58
C VAL A 164 -8.09 -4.80 6.64
N ALA A 165 -7.21 -5.37 7.46
CA ALA A 165 -7.65 -6.12 8.64
C ALA A 165 -7.72 -5.22 9.88
N LEU A 166 -8.88 -5.18 10.52
CA LEU A 166 -9.10 -4.40 11.74
C LEU A 166 -8.73 -5.21 12.98
N THR A 167 -7.91 -4.58 13.83
CA THR A 167 -7.54 -5.10 15.14
C THR A 167 -8.62 -4.74 16.16
N PRO A 168 -9.24 -5.69 16.88
CA PRO A 168 -10.05 -5.37 18.05
C PRO A 168 -9.25 -4.52 19.03
N ILE A 169 -9.93 -3.63 19.77
CA ILE A 169 -9.25 -2.81 20.78
C ILE A 169 -8.44 -3.73 21.72
N LEU A 170 -7.14 -3.49 21.77
CA LEU A 170 -6.20 -4.34 22.48
C LEU A 170 -6.22 -4.07 23.98
N SER A 171 -5.93 -5.12 24.75
CA SER A 171 -5.42 -4.90 26.11
C SER A 171 -4.01 -4.34 26.05
N SER A 172 -3.51 -3.70 27.11
CA SER A 172 -2.15 -3.13 27.12
C SER A 172 -1.02 -4.18 27.02
N LYS A 173 -1.36 -5.47 27.01
CA LYS A 173 -0.45 -6.62 27.06
C LYS A 173 -0.55 -7.50 25.82
N GLU A 174 -0.98 -6.93 24.72
CA GLU A 174 -1.14 -7.66 23.46
C GLU A 174 -0.38 -6.94 22.36
N VAL A 175 0.38 -7.70 21.59
CA VAL A 175 1.01 -7.25 20.35
C VAL A 175 0.31 -7.95 19.20
N ARG A 176 -0.11 -7.19 18.20
CA ARG A 176 -0.72 -7.73 16.98
C ARG A 176 0.05 -7.24 15.77
N VAL A 177 0.52 -8.19 14.97
CA VAL A 177 1.21 -7.95 13.71
C VAL A 177 0.32 -8.44 12.58
N ILE A 178 -0.02 -7.56 11.65
CA ILE A 178 -0.90 -7.85 10.52
C ILE A 178 -0.11 -7.65 9.24
N LEU A 179 -0.09 -8.67 8.40
CA LEU A 179 0.37 -8.62 7.02
C LEU A 179 -0.85 -8.60 6.09
N THR A 180 -0.91 -7.63 5.19
CA THR A 180 -1.88 -7.55 4.09
C THR A 180 -1.14 -7.29 2.80
N TRP A 181 -1.67 -7.75 1.67
CA TRP A 181 -1.09 -7.52 0.34
C TRP A 181 -2.19 -7.36 -0.71
N GLY A 182 -1.83 -7.35 -2.00
CA GLY A 182 -2.78 -7.25 -3.10
C GLY A 182 -3.17 -8.61 -3.68
N GLU A 183 -3.66 -8.62 -4.93
CA GLU A 183 -4.02 -9.87 -5.62
C GLU A 183 -2.80 -10.77 -5.87
N GLU A 184 -1.68 -10.15 -6.26
CA GLU A 184 -0.39 -10.79 -6.51
C GLU A 184 0.70 -10.05 -5.72
N PRO A 185 1.64 -10.73 -5.03
CA PRO A 185 1.78 -12.19 -4.91
C PRO A 185 0.57 -12.90 -4.33
N ARG A 186 0.31 -14.12 -4.81
CA ARG A 186 -0.86 -14.89 -4.40
C ARG A 186 -0.81 -15.32 -2.93
N ASP A 187 0.37 -15.62 -2.40
CA ASP A 187 0.54 -16.15 -1.05
C ASP A 187 1.81 -15.57 -0.41
N LEU A 188 1.62 -14.77 0.64
CA LEU A 188 2.69 -14.22 1.46
C LEU A 188 2.55 -14.76 2.88
N ASP A 189 3.59 -15.44 3.36
CA ASP A 189 3.60 -16.04 4.70
C ASP A 189 4.21 -15.08 5.73
N ALA A 190 3.55 -14.97 6.88
CA ALA A 190 4.00 -14.30 8.09
C ALA A 190 4.85 -15.25 8.94
N HIS A 191 6.10 -14.82 9.18
CA HIS A 191 7.03 -15.52 10.05
C HIS A 191 7.33 -14.69 11.29
N MET A 192 7.13 -15.29 12.47
CA MET A 192 7.48 -14.67 13.75
C MET A 192 8.41 -15.57 14.55
N THR A 193 9.58 -15.07 14.93
CA THR A 193 10.48 -15.77 15.86
C THR A 193 10.64 -14.98 17.14
N GLY A 194 10.83 -15.65 18.27
CA GLY A 194 11.01 -14.96 19.55
C GLY A 194 11.50 -15.87 20.67
N PRO A 195 11.64 -15.35 21.90
CA PRO A 195 12.19 -16.09 23.04
C PRO A 195 11.31 -17.26 23.51
N ALA A 196 11.92 -18.45 23.63
CA ALA A 196 11.32 -19.63 24.22
C ALA A 196 12.35 -20.42 25.04
N PRO A 197 12.71 -19.94 26.26
CA PRO A 197 13.73 -20.58 27.09
C PRO A 197 13.45 -22.07 27.31
N GLY A 198 14.48 -22.90 27.12
CA GLY A 198 14.40 -24.35 27.25
C GLY A 198 13.94 -25.08 25.99
N GLN A 199 13.54 -24.37 24.92
CA GLN A 199 13.26 -24.99 23.63
C GLN A 199 14.57 -25.46 22.98
N PRO A 200 14.73 -26.75 22.66
CA PRO A 200 15.94 -27.22 21.98
C PRO A 200 16.02 -26.67 20.56
N GLU A 201 17.25 -26.58 20.04
CA GLU A 201 17.46 -26.35 18.61
C GLU A 201 16.84 -27.50 17.79
N GLY A 202 16.22 -27.15 16.67
CA GLY A 202 15.60 -28.10 15.76
C GLY A 202 15.60 -27.62 14.32
N ASP A 203 14.89 -28.35 13.46
CA ASP A 203 14.85 -28.03 12.03
C ASP A 203 14.21 -26.66 11.74
N ILE A 204 13.30 -26.21 12.61
CA ILE A 204 12.46 -25.03 12.41
C ILE A 204 12.83 -23.84 13.31
N ASN A 205 13.69 -24.03 14.31
CA ASN A 205 14.01 -23.00 15.30
C ASN A 205 15.43 -23.16 15.88
N GLU A 206 16.01 -22.06 16.33
CA GLU A 206 17.23 -22.08 17.14
C GLU A 206 16.93 -22.49 18.58
N ALA A 207 17.96 -22.91 19.32
CA ALA A 207 17.85 -23.11 20.76
C ALA A 207 17.31 -21.85 21.45
N ASP A 208 16.45 -22.08 22.44
CA ASP A 208 15.77 -21.06 23.26
C ASP A 208 14.88 -20.08 22.48
N ARG A 209 14.44 -20.46 21.26
CA ARG A 209 13.55 -19.64 20.43
C ARG A 209 12.39 -20.44 19.85
N PHE A 210 11.24 -19.78 19.73
CA PHE A 210 10.11 -20.27 18.94
C PHE A 210 10.17 -19.73 17.51
N HIS A 211 9.45 -20.38 16.60
CA HIS A 211 9.17 -19.91 15.25
C HIS A 211 7.71 -20.26 14.91
N VAL A 212 6.90 -19.23 14.67
CA VAL A 212 5.51 -19.33 14.25
C VAL A 212 5.39 -18.96 12.77
N TYR A 213 4.73 -19.84 12.01
CA TYR A 213 4.40 -19.70 10.60
C TYR A 213 3.28 -20.69 10.22
N TRP A 214 2.85 -20.75 8.95
CA TRP A 214 1.69 -21.53 8.49
C TRP A 214 1.64 -22.99 8.98
N GLU A 215 2.78 -23.68 9.08
CA GLU A 215 2.84 -25.08 9.53
C GLU A 215 2.86 -25.19 11.07
N HIS A 216 3.47 -24.21 11.74
CA HIS A 216 3.66 -24.16 13.19
C HIS A 216 2.99 -22.92 13.79
N LYS A 217 1.66 -22.88 13.75
CA LYS A 217 0.86 -21.69 14.10
C LYS A 217 0.87 -21.28 15.57
N ASN A 218 1.49 -22.03 16.47
CA ASN A 218 1.43 -21.77 17.90
C ASN A 218 2.79 -22.05 18.57
N ALA A 219 3.32 -21.02 19.25
CA ALA A 219 4.43 -21.19 20.17
C ALA A 219 3.92 -21.69 21.52
N GLY A 220 4.69 -22.57 22.18
CA GLY A 220 4.32 -23.17 23.46
C GLY A 220 3.86 -22.13 24.50
N GLU A 221 2.85 -22.49 25.29
CA GLU A 221 2.12 -21.61 26.23
C GLU A 221 1.26 -20.52 25.57
N GLY A 222 1.15 -20.51 24.24
CA GLY A 222 0.32 -19.56 23.50
C GLY A 222 0.90 -18.14 23.42
N VAL A 223 2.19 -17.98 23.73
CA VAL A 223 2.88 -16.67 23.75
C VAL A 223 3.01 -16.03 22.37
N ALA A 224 2.86 -16.81 21.30
CA ALA A 224 2.74 -16.33 19.94
C ALA A 224 1.84 -17.28 19.14
N VAL A 225 0.91 -16.71 18.38
CA VAL A 225 -0.08 -17.45 17.59
C VAL A 225 -0.23 -16.80 16.22
N LEU A 226 -0.19 -17.59 15.14
CA LEU A 226 -0.67 -17.18 13.82
C LEU A 226 -2.19 -17.39 13.82
N ASP A 227 -2.93 -16.31 14.03
CA ASP A 227 -4.39 -16.30 14.17
C ASP A 227 -5.08 -16.57 12.83
N VAL A 228 -4.58 -15.91 11.78
CA VAL A 228 -5.09 -15.98 10.41
C VAL A 228 -3.92 -16.23 9.48
N ASP A 229 -4.15 -17.14 8.54
CA ASP A 229 -3.22 -17.68 7.55
C ASP A 229 -4.00 -17.74 6.25
N ASP A 230 -3.93 -16.67 5.46
CA ASP A 230 -4.65 -16.57 4.20
C ASP A 230 -3.72 -16.93 3.05
N ARG A 231 -4.08 -18.00 2.35
CA ARG A 231 -3.26 -18.60 1.29
C ARG A 231 -3.66 -18.14 -0.12
N PHE A 232 -4.59 -17.19 -0.22
CA PHE A 232 -5.25 -16.80 -1.47
C PHE A 232 -5.51 -15.30 -1.57
N SER A 233 -4.44 -14.55 -1.87
CA SER A 233 -4.45 -13.13 -2.17
C SER A 233 -5.00 -12.26 -1.03
N TYR A 234 -4.71 -10.97 -1.10
CA TYR A 234 -5.17 -9.90 -0.21
C TYR A 234 -4.87 -10.05 1.29
N GLY A 235 -4.41 -11.21 1.76
CA GLY A 235 -4.31 -11.52 3.17
C GLY A 235 -5.68 -11.42 3.87
N PRO A 236 -5.71 -11.20 5.19
CA PRO A 236 -4.56 -10.94 6.05
C PRO A 236 -3.88 -12.22 6.54
N GLU A 237 -2.60 -12.11 6.87
CA GLU A 237 -1.99 -12.97 7.89
C GLU A 237 -1.78 -12.19 9.17
N THR A 238 -2.14 -12.77 10.32
CA THR A 238 -2.07 -12.06 11.60
C THR A 238 -1.41 -12.90 12.66
N VAL A 239 -0.40 -12.32 13.32
CA VAL A 239 0.27 -12.91 14.48
C VAL A 239 -0.07 -12.11 15.73
N THR A 240 -0.58 -12.78 16.76
CA THR A 240 -0.76 -12.24 18.11
C THR A 240 0.34 -12.76 19.04
N ILE A 241 0.97 -11.85 19.80
CA ILE A 241 1.93 -12.16 20.86
C ILE A 241 1.35 -11.71 22.20
N THR A 242 1.48 -12.56 23.21
CA THR A 242 1.02 -12.33 24.58
C THR A 242 2.08 -12.73 25.61
N PRO A 243 2.04 -12.19 26.84
CA PRO A 243 2.80 -12.71 27.96
C PRO A 243 2.53 -14.20 28.21
N PRO A 244 3.51 -14.94 28.76
CA PRO A 244 3.27 -16.26 29.36
C PRO A 244 2.10 -16.23 30.34
N THR A 245 1.39 -17.36 30.48
CA THR A 245 0.18 -17.46 31.33
C THR A 245 0.43 -17.06 32.79
N ASP A 246 1.65 -17.21 33.28
CA ASP A 246 2.09 -16.89 34.65
C ASP A 246 2.86 -15.55 34.76
N SER A 247 2.86 -14.73 33.71
CA SER A 247 3.58 -13.45 33.66
C SER A 247 2.68 -12.31 33.19
N GLU A 248 2.97 -11.12 33.69
CA GLU A 248 2.34 -9.87 33.24
C GLU A 248 3.17 -9.14 32.16
N GLN A 249 4.32 -9.70 31.80
CA GLN A 249 5.28 -9.16 30.86
C GLN A 249 5.62 -10.18 29.76
N PHE A 250 5.90 -9.67 28.56
CA PHE A 250 6.48 -10.47 27.49
C PHE A 250 7.83 -11.05 27.93
N ARG A 251 8.24 -12.17 27.33
CA ARG A 251 9.55 -12.76 27.62
C ARG A 251 10.65 -11.81 27.13
N PRO A 252 11.66 -11.48 27.96
CA PRO A 252 12.80 -10.70 27.50
C PRO A 252 13.51 -11.34 26.30
N GLY A 253 13.94 -10.51 25.36
CA GLY A 253 14.68 -10.89 24.17
C GLY A 253 14.08 -10.31 22.88
N THR A 254 14.68 -10.70 21.76
CA THR A 254 14.33 -10.19 20.44
C THR A 254 13.27 -11.04 19.76
N TYR A 255 12.15 -10.41 19.42
CA TYR A 255 11.12 -10.91 18.52
C TYR A 255 11.38 -10.36 17.12
N ARG A 256 11.31 -11.18 16.08
CA ARG A 256 11.57 -10.77 14.70
C ARG A 256 10.40 -11.19 13.82
N PHE A 257 9.86 -10.24 13.08
CA PHE A 257 8.84 -10.49 12.06
C PHE A 257 9.45 -10.45 10.67
N SER A 258 9.05 -11.38 9.81
CA SER A 258 9.48 -11.45 8.41
C SER A 258 8.32 -11.90 7.53
N VAL A 259 8.37 -11.50 6.27
CA VAL A 259 7.41 -11.89 5.24
C VAL A 259 8.13 -12.76 4.22
N TYR A 260 7.57 -13.91 3.90
CA TYR A 260 8.10 -14.83 2.89
C TYR A 260 7.18 -14.87 1.68
N HIS A 261 7.76 -14.77 0.48
CA HIS A 261 7.01 -14.92 -0.76
C HIS A 261 6.84 -16.40 -1.08
N PHE A 262 5.70 -16.97 -0.70
CA PHE A 262 5.45 -18.40 -0.86
C PHE A 262 5.07 -18.77 -2.29
N LEU A 263 4.11 -18.05 -2.86
CA LEU A 263 3.55 -18.39 -4.18
C LEU A 263 3.05 -17.14 -4.92
N GLY A 264 3.15 -17.17 -6.23
CA GLY A 264 2.52 -16.20 -7.12
C GLY A 264 3.51 -15.28 -7.79
N THR A 265 2.97 -14.39 -8.61
CA THR A 265 3.75 -13.47 -9.44
C THR A 265 4.02 -12.15 -8.71
N GLY A 266 4.88 -11.32 -9.29
CA GLY A 266 5.30 -10.08 -8.66
C GLY A 266 6.39 -10.32 -7.62
N THR A 267 6.52 -9.39 -6.69
CA THR A 267 7.54 -9.42 -5.63
C THR A 267 6.98 -8.94 -4.30
N LEU A 268 7.72 -9.19 -3.21
CA LEU A 268 7.43 -8.63 -1.90
C LEU A 268 7.31 -7.10 -1.90
N ALA A 269 7.91 -6.41 -2.87
CA ALA A 269 7.93 -4.96 -2.96
C ALA A 269 6.63 -4.34 -3.49
N ASP A 270 5.75 -5.13 -4.10
CA ASP A 270 4.68 -4.58 -4.94
C ASP A 270 3.56 -3.95 -4.09
N ASN A 271 3.08 -4.68 -3.08
CA ASN A 271 1.91 -4.26 -2.30
C ASN A 271 1.83 -4.83 -0.88
N ALA A 272 2.87 -5.51 -0.39
CA ALA A 272 2.88 -5.99 0.98
C ALA A 272 2.90 -4.81 1.97
N VAL A 273 2.10 -4.90 3.02
CA VAL A 273 2.07 -3.91 4.10
C VAL A 273 1.95 -4.64 5.43
N VAL A 274 2.80 -4.24 6.38
CA VAL A 274 2.78 -4.79 7.74
C VAL A 274 2.37 -3.72 8.73
N VAL A 275 1.36 -3.99 9.56
CA VAL A 275 1.00 -3.15 10.70
C VAL A 275 1.31 -3.83 12.01
N LEU A 276 1.96 -3.07 12.89
CA LEU A 276 2.25 -3.44 14.26
C LEU A 276 1.41 -2.58 15.21
N ASN A 277 0.58 -3.25 16.01
CA ASN A 277 -0.18 -2.68 17.12
C ASN A 277 0.37 -3.23 18.44
N ILE A 278 0.62 -2.35 19.41
CA ILE A 278 1.14 -2.72 20.74
C ILE A 278 0.25 -2.07 21.79
N GLY A 279 -0.68 -2.83 22.36
CA GLY A 279 -1.66 -2.32 23.30
C GLY A 279 -2.32 -1.01 22.84
N ASN A 280 -2.14 0.05 23.62
CA ASN A 280 -2.71 1.38 23.35
C ASN A 280 -1.74 2.35 22.64
N GLN A 281 -0.61 1.86 22.14
CA GLN A 281 0.36 2.70 21.42
C GLN A 281 -0.14 3.01 20.00
N PRO A 282 0.30 4.13 19.39
CA PRO A 282 0.04 4.37 17.97
C PRO A 282 0.53 3.22 17.10
N SER A 283 -0.29 2.81 16.13
CA SER A 283 0.05 1.79 15.16
C SER A 283 1.29 2.19 14.34
N ARG A 284 2.15 1.23 14.05
CA ARG A 284 3.25 1.40 13.08
C ARG A 284 2.91 0.67 11.80
N THR A 285 3.25 1.28 10.68
CA THR A 285 3.08 0.67 9.35
C THR A 285 4.46 0.56 8.72
N PHE A 286 4.80 -0.62 8.23
CA PHE A 286 6.01 -0.90 7.49
C PHE A 286 5.64 -1.25 6.06
N SER A 287 6.41 -0.70 5.13
CA SER A 287 6.32 -1.03 3.71
C SER A 287 7.68 -1.59 3.25
N PRO A 288 7.68 -2.49 2.26
CA PRO A 288 8.91 -3.01 1.70
C PRO A 288 9.84 -1.87 1.27
N PRO A 289 11.13 -1.89 1.65
CA PRO A 289 12.09 -0.83 1.36
C PRO A 289 12.30 -0.70 -0.15
N LYS A 290 12.45 0.52 -0.68
CA LYS A 290 12.75 0.74 -2.11
C LYS A 290 14.15 0.30 -2.51
N GLU A 291 15.04 0.20 -1.55
CA GLU A 291 16.45 -0.13 -1.76
C GLU A 291 16.60 -1.64 -1.99
N ASN A 292 17.39 -2.02 -3.00
CA ASN A 292 17.70 -3.40 -3.35
C ASN A 292 16.49 -4.23 -3.84
N GLN A 293 15.35 -3.61 -4.18
CA GLN A 293 14.19 -4.30 -4.76
C GLN A 293 14.52 -4.99 -6.08
N GLU A 294 15.49 -4.48 -6.83
CA GLU A 294 15.98 -5.07 -8.07
C GLU A 294 16.65 -6.43 -7.88
N SER A 295 16.97 -6.79 -6.62
CA SER A 295 17.49 -8.10 -6.27
C SER A 295 16.39 -9.13 -5.99
N LEU A 296 15.12 -8.72 -5.86
CA LEU A 296 14.01 -9.64 -5.67
C LEU A 296 13.77 -10.46 -6.94
N LEU A 297 13.62 -11.76 -6.76
CA LEU A 297 13.31 -12.75 -7.80
C LEU A 297 11.83 -13.18 -7.75
N GLY A 298 11.10 -12.83 -6.69
CA GLY A 298 9.72 -13.23 -6.44
C GLY A 298 9.67 -14.35 -5.41
N GLU A 299 9.11 -15.51 -5.79
CA GLU A 299 9.00 -16.66 -4.90
C GLU A 299 10.34 -17.01 -4.24
N ASN A 300 10.27 -17.37 -2.96
CA ASN A 300 11.39 -17.66 -2.07
C ASN A 300 12.21 -16.45 -1.59
N ASP A 301 11.80 -15.23 -1.91
CA ASP A 301 12.37 -14.06 -1.25
C ASP A 301 11.80 -13.89 0.17
N VAL A 302 12.62 -13.32 1.05
CA VAL A 302 12.25 -12.95 2.41
C VAL A 302 12.47 -11.46 2.61
N TRP A 303 11.48 -10.79 3.18
CA TRP A 303 11.62 -9.44 3.73
C TRP A 303 11.64 -9.51 5.26
N THR A 304 12.78 -9.19 5.87
CA THR A 304 12.86 -8.97 7.32
C THR A 304 12.36 -7.56 7.62
N VAL A 305 11.23 -7.48 8.33
CA VAL A 305 10.48 -6.23 8.50
C VAL A 305 11.02 -5.44 9.67
N PHE A 306 10.89 -5.99 10.88
CA PHE A 306 11.29 -5.34 12.12
C PHE A 306 11.74 -6.35 13.17
N GLU A 307 12.44 -5.83 14.17
CA GLU A 307 12.69 -6.48 15.44
C GLU A 307 12.03 -5.71 16.58
N MET A 308 11.38 -6.44 17.47
CA MET A 308 10.86 -5.94 18.74
C MET A 308 11.75 -6.50 19.84
N GLU A 309 12.45 -5.63 20.55
CA GLU A 309 13.30 -5.99 21.67
C GLU A 309 12.58 -5.68 22.98
N VAL A 310 12.36 -6.73 23.77
CA VAL A 310 11.83 -6.66 25.13
C VAL A 310 13.00 -6.81 26.09
N ILE A 311 13.21 -5.83 26.97
CA ILE A 311 14.26 -5.93 28.00
C ILE A 311 13.67 -6.46 29.31
N GLU A 312 14.53 -6.81 30.27
CA GLU A 312 14.17 -7.46 31.54
C GLU A 312 13.11 -6.73 32.39
N ASP A 313 12.96 -5.41 32.24
CA ASP A 313 11.94 -4.63 32.96
C ASP A 313 10.57 -4.60 32.25
N GLY A 314 10.45 -5.25 31.09
CA GLY A 314 9.26 -5.31 30.25
C GLY A 314 9.16 -4.18 29.23
N SER A 315 10.11 -3.22 29.20
CA SER A 315 10.12 -2.15 28.20
C SER A 315 10.34 -2.72 26.80
N ILE A 316 9.63 -2.14 25.83
CA ILE A 316 9.65 -2.57 24.43
C ILE A 316 10.33 -1.49 23.58
N SER A 317 11.22 -1.92 22.69
CA SER A 317 11.79 -1.07 21.64
C SER A 317 11.60 -1.73 20.29
N ILE A 318 11.38 -0.93 19.24
CA ILE A 318 11.17 -1.44 17.88
C ILE A 318 12.30 -0.93 17.00
N LYS A 319 12.85 -1.83 16.19
CA LYS A 319 13.85 -1.52 15.18
C LYS A 319 13.31 -1.97 13.83
N GLU A 320 13.12 -1.04 12.91
CA GLU A 320 12.90 -1.39 11.51
C GLU A 320 14.18 -2.01 10.96
N ILE A 321 14.05 -3.18 10.32
CA ILE A 321 15.17 -3.86 9.67
C ILE A 321 15.15 -3.58 8.18
N GLY A 322 14.00 -3.77 7.52
CA GLY A 322 13.83 -3.40 6.13
C GLY A 322 14.89 -3.99 5.19
N THR A 323 15.17 -5.29 5.29
CA THR A 323 16.16 -5.95 4.40
C THR A 323 15.57 -7.14 3.66
N TYR A 324 15.95 -7.29 2.40
CA TYR A 324 15.63 -8.46 1.60
C TYR A 324 16.73 -9.51 1.69
N ASN A 325 16.33 -10.78 1.73
CA ASN A 325 17.22 -11.93 1.61
C ASN A 325 16.65 -12.87 0.55
N GLN A 326 17.53 -13.35 -0.34
CA GLN A 326 17.21 -14.41 -1.28
C GLN A 326 17.44 -15.76 -0.58
N GLY A 327 16.42 -16.61 -0.45
CA GLY A 327 16.59 -17.86 0.28
C GLY A 327 15.48 -18.87 0.06
N ASN A 328 15.81 -19.98 -0.60
CA ASN A 328 14.93 -21.13 -0.89
C ASN A 328 14.39 -21.89 0.34
N ASP A 329 14.47 -21.33 1.55
CA ASP A 329 14.03 -21.99 2.77
C ASP A 329 13.56 -20.97 3.83
N PRO A 330 12.31 -21.06 4.32
CA PRO A 330 11.84 -20.31 5.48
C PRO A 330 12.70 -20.49 6.74
N LYS A 331 13.51 -21.55 6.80
CA LYS A 331 14.54 -21.76 7.83
C LYS A 331 15.68 -20.75 7.77
N THR A 332 15.79 -19.91 6.73
CA THR A 332 16.75 -18.80 6.69
C THR A 332 16.31 -17.60 7.52
N VAL A 333 15.04 -17.57 7.97
CA VAL A 333 14.50 -16.62 8.96
C VAL A 333 14.98 -17.00 10.38
N ARG A 334 16.30 -17.15 10.56
CA ARG A 334 16.95 -17.56 11.81
C ARG A 334 17.61 -16.36 12.49
N SER A 335 17.03 -15.98 13.64
CA SER A 335 17.47 -15.08 14.73
C SER A 335 18.26 -13.79 14.45
N ALA A 336 18.34 -12.96 15.50
CA ALA A 336 19.02 -11.66 15.56
C ALA A 336 20.56 -11.71 15.53
N LYS A 337 21.20 -12.83 15.17
CA LYS A 337 22.68 -12.96 15.24
C LYS A 337 23.46 -12.06 14.27
N SER A 338 22.80 -11.20 13.50
CA SER A 338 23.44 -10.13 12.72
C SER A 338 22.83 -8.75 12.97
N HIS A 339 23.63 -7.91 13.62
CA HIS A 339 23.91 -6.52 13.27
C HIS A 339 23.41 -5.36 14.14
N THR A 340 24.34 -4.41 14.23
CA THR A 340 24.49 -3.24 15.06
C THR A 340 23.85 -2.02 14.39
N ASP A 341 22.59 -1.73 14.67
CA ASP A 341 22.02 -0.39 14.37
C ASP A 341 21.20 0.11 15.55
N SER A 342 20.95 1.41 15.58
CA SER A 342 20.27 2.11 16.68
C SER A 342 18.80 1.71 16.81
N LEU A 343 18.38 1.40 18.05
CA LEU A 343 17.00 1.05 18.42
C LEU A 343 16.17 2.31 18.72
N ASP A 344 14.88 2.33 18.33
CA ASP A 344 13.93 3.30 18.86
C ASP A 344 13.41 2.81 20.23
N LYS A 345 13.86 3.47 21.30
CA LYS A 345 13.48 3.13 22.68
C LYS A 345 12.14 3.76 23.08
N PHE A 346 11.25 2.97 23.69
CA PHE A 346 10.05 3.46 24.36
C PHE A 346 10.16 3.20 25.86
N TYR A 347 9.84 4.23 26.65
CA TYR A 347 9.87 4.23 28.12
C TYR A 347 8.50 3.80 28.68
N PRO A 348 8.47 3.30 29.94
CA PRO A 348 7.43 2.40 30.47
C PRO A 348 6.00 2.96 30.56
#